data_AF-A0A7S9L3L3-F1
#
_entry.id   AF-A0A7S9L3L3-F1
#
_cell.length_a   1.000
_cell.length_b   1.000
_cell.length_c   1.000
_cell.angle_alpha   90.00
_cell.angle_beta   90.00
_cell.angle_gamma   90.00
#
_symmetry.space_group_name_H-M   'P 1'
#
loop_
_entity.id
_entity.type
_entity.pdbx_description
1 polymer ?
#
loop_
_entity_poly.entity_id
_entity_poly.type
_entity_poly.pdbx_seq_one_letter_code
_entity_poly.pdbx_strand_id
1 'polypeptide(L)'
;MEKVKVLAQYMPEQAAPLIAKWIDYFQCEFKIAKTRATKLGDYRHPYRDKGHRISVNFNLNHYAFLVTTVHEFAHLLTWNDFKNKVKPHGTEWKKNFQRMMVPFFDMNVFPDDVHKAIDNYMSNPAASSCSDLHLSRALKKYDSDKTETLHLEQLPNNTTFKIKDGRRFTKGERIRKRYRCVCLDDKRIYLFNPLAEVFVLE
;
A
#
# COMPACT_ATOMS: atom_id res chain seq x y z
N MET A 1 13.65 20.63 -10.57
CA MET A 1 12.75 21.50 -9.77
C MET A 1 11.27 21.18 -9.98
N GLU A 2 10.78 21.02 -11.22
CA GLU A 2 9.35 20.75 -11.47
C GLU A 2 8.86 19.41 -10.88
N LYS A 3 9.62 18.32 -11.09
CA LYS A 3 9.30 16.99 -10.55
C LYS A 3 9.16 16.97 -9.02
N VAL A 4 10.03 17.69 -8.31
CA VAL A 4 9.99 17.79 -6.85
C VAL A 4 8.70 18.44 -6.39
N LYS A 5 8.30 19.55 -7.03
CA LYS A 5 7.06 20.26 -6.70
C LYS A 5 5.83 19.38 -6.90
N VAL A 6 5.78 18.61 -7.98
CA VAL A 6 4.68 17.67 -8.22
C VAL A 6 4.66 16.57 -7.17
N LEU A 7 5.79 15.93 -6.89
CA LEU A 7 5.86 14.85 -5.90
C LEU A 7 5.50 15.30 -4.49
N ALA A 8 5.89 16.53 -4.10
CA ALA A 8 5.57 17.11 -2.80
C ALA A 8 4.05 17.28 -2.54
N GLN A 9 3.21 17.21 -3.58
CA GLN A 9 1.75 17.19 -3.44
C GLN A 9 1.20 15.81 -3.03
N TYR A 10 2.00 14.75 -3.12
CA TYR A 10 1.57 13.37 -2.91
C TYR A 10 2.34 12.66 -1.80
N MET A 11 3.40 13.25 -1.24
CA MET A 11 4.23 12.66 -0.19
C MET A 11 4.75 13.77 0.75
N PRO A 12 5.34 13.44 1.91
CA PRO A 12 6.01 14.44 2.73
C PRO A 12 7.01 15.26 1.92
N GLU A 13 6.95 16.58 2.02
CA GLU A 13 7.72 17.49 1.17
C GLU A 13 9.24 17.21 1.24
N GLN A 14 9.73 16.86 2.42
CA GLN A 14 11.14 16.52 2.67
C GLN A 14 11.59 15.26 1.90
N ALA A 15 10.69 14.33 1.59
CA ALA A 15 10.98 13.10 0.87
C ALA A 15 11.05 13.29 -0.66
N ALA A 16 10.31 14.26 -1.20
CA ALA A 16 10.16 14.48 -2.63
C ALA A 16 11.49 14.71 -3.39
N PRO A 17 12.48 15.45 -2.87
CA PRO A 17 13.78 15.61 -3.52
C PRO A 17 14.53 14.28 -3.72
N LEU A 18 14.47 13.37 -2.74
CA LEU A 18 15.16 12.09 -2.82
C LEU A 18 14.49 11.16 -3.84
N ILE A 19 13.15 11.10 -3.83
CA ILE A 19 12.41 10.33 -4.84
C ILE A 19 12.66 10.88 -6.25
N ALA A 20 12.68 12.20 -6.43
CA ALA A 20 13.00 12.81 -7.72
C ALA A 20 14.40 12.38 -8.21
N LYS A 21 15.40 12.40 -7.31
CA LYS A 21 16.75 11.91 -7.60
C LYS A 21 16.77 10.44 -8.00
N TRP A 22 15.98 9.58 -7.35
CA TRP A 22 15.89 8.16 -7.73
C TRP A 22 15.26 7.97 -9.11
N ILE A 23 14.21 8.72 -9.43
CA ILE A 23 13.58 8.68 -10.75
C ILE A 23 14.63 9.00 -11.83
N ASP A 24 15.43 10.03 -11.62
CA ASP A 24 16.50 10.43 -12.55
C ASP A 24 17.64 9.41 -12.57
N TYR A 25 18.15 9.00 -11.41
CA TYR A 25 19.26 8.06 -11.32
C TYR A 25 18.96 6.71 -11.98
N PHE A 26 17.77 6.16 -11.73
CA PHE A 26 17.35 4.87 -12.31
C PHE A 26 16.78 4.99 -13.72
N GLN A 27 16.67 6.20 -14.27
CA GLN A 27 16.03 6.47 -15.56
C GLN A 27 14.65 5.79 -15.65
N CYS A 28 13.86 5.97 -14.59
CA CYS A 28 12.56 5.32 -14.45
C CYS A 28 11.44 6.24 -14.94
N GLU A 29 10.57 5.72 -15.80
CA GLU A 29 9.28 6.36 -16.08
C GLU A 29 8.37 6.20 -14.85
N PHE A 30 8.24 7.28 -14.08
CA PHE A 30 7.40 7.31 -12.88
C PHE A 30 6.08 8.01 -13.16
N LYS A 31 4.96 7.33 -12.91
CA LYS A 31 3.61 7.83 -13.18
C LYS A 31 2.74 7.86 -11.93
N ILE A 32 2.18 9.02 -11.63
CA ILE A 32 1.03 9.13 -10.73
C ILE A 32 -0.21 8.71 -11.52
N ALA A 33 -0.79 7.56 -11.15
CA ALA A 33 -1.84 6.90 -11.90
C ALA A 33 -3.22 7.12 -11.27
N LYS A 34 -4.27 7.03 -12.10
CA LYS A 34 -5.66 6.94 -11.62
C LYS A 34 -5.82 5.77 -10.63
N THR A 35 -6.74 5.90 -9.68
CA THR A 35 -7.01 4.91 -8.65
C THR A 35 -7.38 3.56 -9.24
N ARG A 36 -6.73 2.52 -8.73
CA ARG A 36 -7.03 1.11 -9.03
C ARG A 36 -7.40 0.41 -7.73
N ALA A 37 -8.49 -0.35 -7.72
CA ALA A 37 -8.93 -1.08 -6.54
C ALA A 37 -8.02 -2.27 -6.18
N THR A 38 -7.33 -2.85 -7.18
CA THR A 38 -6.58 -4.11 -7.03
C THR A 38 -5.13 -3.92 -6.63
N LYS A 39 -4.55 -2.72 -6.81
CA LYS A 39 -3.16 -2.42 -6.44
C LYS A 39 -2.94 -0.93 -6.20
N LEU A 40 -2.05 -0.63 -5.26
CA LEU A 40 -1.65 0.74 -4.94
C LEU A 40 -0.49 1.22 -5.80
N GLY A 41 0.47 0.32 -6.06
CA GLY A 41 1.66 0.52 -6.87
C GLY A 41 1.81 -0.57 -7.93
N ASP A 42 2.66 -0.34 -8.94
CA ASP A 42 3.08 -1.33 -9.92
C ASP A 42 4.46 -0.96 -10.49
N TYR A 43 5.44 -1.83 -10.27
CA TYR A 43 6.71 -1.82 -10.97
C TYR A 43 6.70 -2.76 -12.19
N ARG A 44 7.28 -2.31 -13.29
CA ARG A 44 7.57 -3.12 -14.47
C ARG A 44 9.03 -2.99 -14.86
N HIS A 45 9.68 -4.14 -15.02
CA HIS A 45 11.07 -4.20 -15.45
C HIS A 45 11.25 -3.78 -16.92
N PRO A 46 12.50 -3.46 -17.32
CA PRO A 46 12.84 -3.18 -18.71
C PRO A 46 12.46 -4.34 -19.61
N TYR A 47 11.83 -4.04 -20.73
CA TYR A 47 11.40 -5.02 -21.72
C TYR A 47 11.27 -4.35 -23.09
N ARG A 48 11.97 -4.91 -24.09
CA ARG A 48 12.15 -4.29 -25.42
C ARG A 48 12.68 -2.85 -25.27
N ASP A 49 12.10 -1.90 -25.99
CA ASP A 49 12.54 -0.49 -26.03
C ASP A 49 12.08 0.32 -24.82
N LYS A 50 11.51 -0.31 -23.79
CA LYS A 50 11.00 0.38 -22.60
C LYS A 50 11.86 0.07 -21.39
N GLY A 51 12.36 1.14 -20.74
CA GLY A 51 13.14 1.08 -19.49
C GLY A 51 12.29 0.73 -18.25
N HIS A 52 12.76 1.12 -17.06
CA HIS A 52 12.00 0.88 -15.83
C HIS A 52 10.73 1.73 -15.77
N ARG A 53 9.62 1.15 -15.31
CA ARG A 53 8.35 1.88 -15.15
C ARG A 53 7.77 1.63 -13.78
N ILE A 54 7.36 2.70 -13.09
CA ILE A 54 6.67 2.64 -11.80
C ILE A 54 5.39 3.46 -11.91
N SER A 55 4.30 2.95 -11.36
CA SER A 55 3.05 3.70 -11.22
C SER A 55 2.46 3.59 -9.82
N VAL A 56 2.04 4.71 -9.23
CA VAL A 56 1.43 4.77 -7.88
C VAL A 56 0.09 5.49 -7.96
N ASN A 57 -0.93 5.00 -7.26
CA ASN A 57 -2.27 5.60 -7.27
C ASN A 57 -2.24 7.01 -6.64
N PHE A 58 -2.89 7.97 -7.29
CA PHE A 58 -2.87 9.39 -6.89
C PHE A 58 -3.64 9.69 -5.59
N ASN A 59 -4.58 8.84 -5.19
CA ASN A 59 -5.51 9.09 -4.09
C ASN A 59 -5.03 8.54 -2.74
N LEU A 60 -3.75 8.18 -2.63
CA LEU A 60 -3.17 7.75 -1.37
C LEU A 60 -2.84 8.97 -0.51
N ASN A 61 -2.98 8.85 0.81
CA ASN A 61 -2.40 9.84 1.70
C ASN A 61 -0.87 9.90 1.56
N HIS A 62 -0.26 10.99 2.03
CA HIS A 62 1.16 11.27 1.83
C HIS A 62 2.09 10.13 2.28
N TYR A 63 1.80 9.52 3.42
CA TYR A 63 2.62 8.45 3.96
C TYR A 63 2.43 7.14 3.19
N ALA A 64 1.18 6.80 2.85
CA ALA A 64 0.88 5.61 2.07
C ALA A 64 1.49 5.69 0.65
N PHE A 65 1.47 6.86 0.04
CA PHE A 65 2.09 7.12 -1.25
C PHE A 65 3.62 6.93 -1.18
N LEU A 66 4.28 7.50 -0.17
CA LEU A 66 5.73 7.36 0.00
C LEU A 66 6.12 5.89 0.21
N VAL A 67 5.47 5.19 1.15
CA VAL A 67 5.77 3.77 1.43
C VAL A 67 5.56 2.90 0.18
N THR A 68 4.48 3.13 -0.56
CA THR A 68 4.21 2.43 -1.83
C THR A 68 5.27 2.75 -2.88
N THR A 69 5.69 4.01 -2.97
CA THR A 69 6.75 4.44 -3.89
C THR A 69 8.07 3.72 -3.60
N VAL A 70 8.50 3.67 -2.32
CA VAL A 70 9.72 2.94 -1.91
C VAL A 70 9.59 1.45 -2.18
N HIS A 71 8.40 0.86 -1.99
CA HIS A 71 8.13 -0.55 -2.31
C HIS A 71 8.42 -0.87 -3.79
N GLU A 72 7.90 -0.04 -4.70
CA GLU A 72 8.11 -0.24 -6.14
C GLU A 72 9.57 0.02 -6.54
N PHE A 73 10.24 1.00 -5.93
CA PHE A 73 11.67 1.23 -6.13
C PHE A 73 12.55 0.09 -5.61
N ALA A 74 12.15 -0.58 -4.52
CA ALA A 74 12.84 -1.77 -4.03
C ALA A 74 12.75 -2.92 -5.03
N HIS A 75 11.62 -3.08 -5.72
CA HIS A 75 11.52 -4.02 -6.84
C HIS A 75 12.46 -3.65 -7.99
N LEU A 76 12.52 -2.37 -8.34
CA LEU A 76 13.42 -1.85 -9.36
C LEU A 76 14.88 -2.18 -9.03
N LEU A 77 15.33 -1.83 -7.83
CA LEU A 77 16.70 -2.06 -7.38
C LEU A 77 17.03 -3.56 -7.38
N THR A 78 16.10 -4.39 -6.89
CA THR A 78 16.27 -5.85 -6.88
C THR A 78 16.39 -6.42 -8.28
N TRP A 79 15.66 -5.87 -9.26
CA TRP A 79 15.83 -6.26 -10.66
C TRP A 79 17.21 -5.86 -11.19
N ASN A 80 17.74 -4.70 -10.81
CA ASN A 80 19.06 -4.28 -11.25
C ASN A 80 20.15 -5.18 -10.71
N ASP A 81 20.06 -5.55 -9.43
CA ASP A 81 21.04 -6.39 -8.75
C ASP A 81 20.93 -7.88 -9.19
N PHE A 82 19.72 -8.40 -9.33
CA PHE A 82 19.48 -9.85 -9.43
C PHE A 82 18.64 -10.31 -10.63
N LYS A 83 18.02 -9.37 -11.37
CA LYS A 83 17.09 -9.66 -12.47
C LYS A 83 15.95 -10.60 -12.02
N ASN A 84 15.61 -11.59 -12.83
CA ASN A 84 14.57 -12.59 -12.57
C ASN A 84 15.09 -13.83 -11.79
N LYS A 85 16.27 -13.77 -11.19
CA LYS A 85 16.88 -14.92 -10.50
C LYS A 85 16.38 -15.13 -9.07
N VAL A 86 15.68 -14.15 -8.50
CA VAL A 86 15.22 -14.16 -7.11
C VAL A 86 13.71 -14.07 -7.04
N LYS A 87 13.15 -14.59 -5.94
CA LYS A 87 11.71 -14.55 -5.72
C LYS A 87 11.25 -13.10 -5.50
N PRO A 88 10.08 -12.71 -6.03
CA PRO A 88 9.42 -11.48 -5.62
C PRO A 88 9.28 -11.45 -4.10
N HIS A 89 9.63 -10.32 -3.48
CA HIS A 89 9.58 -10.14 -2.02
C HIS A 89 10.40 -11.17 -1.23
N GLY A 90 11.40 -11.78 -1.86
CA GLY A 90 12.39 -12.64 -1.23
C GLY A 90 13.39 -11.84 -0.39
N THR A 91 14.38 -12.54 0.19
CA THR A 91 15.38 -11.96 1.09
C THR A 91 16.09 -10.75 0.48
N GLU A 92 16.41 -10.80 -0.80
CA GLU A 92 17.10 -9.74 -1.53
C GLU A 92 16.24 -8.49 -1.65
N TRP A 93 14.95 -8.68 -2.00
CA TRP A 93 14.01 -7.56 -2.05
C TRP A 93 13.79 -6.95 -0.67
N LYS A 94 13.68 -7.76 0.38
CA LYS A 94 13.50 -7.27 1.75
C LYS A 94 14.68 -6.41 2.19
N LYS A 95 15.91 -6.86 1.93
CA LYS A 95 17.13 -6.10 2.21
C LYS A 95 17.16 -4.78 1.42
N ASN A 96 16.78 -4.81 0.15
CA ASN A 96 16.72 -3.61 -0.68
C ASN A 96 15.64 -2.64 -0.20
N PHE A 97 14.47 -3.12 0.19
CA PHE A 97 13.40 -2.29 0.76
C PHE A 97 13.85 -1.61 2.06
N GLN A 98 14.44 -2.37 3.00
CA GLN A 98 15.00 -1.84 4.24
C GLN A 98 16.04 -0.74 3.94
N ARG A 99 17.03 -1.03 3.09
CA ARG A 99 18.08 -0.08 2.70
C ARG A 99 17.51 1.20 2.11
N MET A 100 16.50 1.09 1.26
CA MET A 100 15.88 2.25 0.62
C MET A 100 14.98 3.04 1.59
N MET A 101 14.45 2.43 2.64
CA MET A 101 13.60 3.14 3.61
C MET A 101 14.42 4.01 4.58
N VAL A 102 15.67 3.63 4.90
CA VAL A 102 16.53 4.29 5.89
C VAL A 102 16.59 5.82 5.74
N PRO A 103 16.83 6.41 4.55
CA PRO A 103 16.91 7.86 4.43
C PRO A 103 15.65 8.60 4.86
N PHE A 104 14.47 7.99 4.73
CA PHE A 104 13.21 8.61 5.15
C PHE A 104 13.00 8.53 6.67
N PHE A 105 13.55 7.51 7.31
CA PHE A 105 13.61 7.42 8.77
C PHE A 105 14.55 8.49 9.32
N ASP A 106 15.74 8.63 8.74
CA ASP A 106 16.72 9.65 9.14
C ASP A 106 16.18 11.08 8.97
N MET A 107 15.35 11.31 7.94
CA MET A 107 14.66 12.58 7.72
C MET A 107 13.48 12.84 8.67
N ASN A 108 13.07 11.86 9.49
CA ASN A 108 11.90 11.93 10.38
C ASN A 108 10.61 12.36 9.67
N VAL A 109 10.36 11.84 8.45
CA VAL A 109 9.19 12.24 7.65
C VAL A 109 7.90 11.53 8.06
N PHE A 110 7.99 10.48 8.89
CA PHE A 110 6.84 9.70 9.32
C PHE A 110 6.42 10.08 10.75
N PRO A 111 5.12 10.25 11.02
CA PRO A 111 4.59 10.31 12.38
C PRO A 111 4.94 9.05 13.17
N ASP A 112 5.01 9.16 14.49
CA ASP A 112 5.45 8.08 15.40
C ASP A 112 4.76 6.74 15.19
N ASP A 113 3.44 6.72 14.96
CA ASP A 113 2.69 5.49 14.81
C ASP A 113 2.92 4.83 13.44
N VAL A 114 3.06 5.63 12.37
CA VAL A 114 3.49 5.16 11.05
C VAL A 114 4.92 4.66 11.08
N HIS A 115 5.83 5.40 11.72
CA HIS A 115 7.23 5.04 11.88
C HIS A 115 7.37 3.66 12.56
N LYS A 116 6.73 3.49 13.73
CA LYS A 116 6.70 2.21 14.46
C LYS A 116 6.09 1.09 13.62
N ALA A 117 5.04 1.38 12.86
CA ALA A 117 4.40 0.38 12.02
C ALA A 117 5.28 -0.05 10.83
N ILE A 118 6.02 0.88 10.21
CA ILE A 118 6.99 0.57 9.15
C ILE A 118 8.17 -0.21 9.73
N ASP A 119 8.69 0.17 10.89
CA ASP A 119 9.80 -0.53 11.56
C ASP A 119 9.45 -2.00 11.84
N ASN A 120 8.27 -2.24 12.41
CA ASN A 120 7.73 -3.58 12.60
C ASN A 120 7.58 -4.33 11.26
N TYR A 121 7.07 -3.67 10.22
CA TYR A 121 6.92 -4.26 8.89
C TYR A 121 8.27 -4.61 8.24
N MET A 122 9.31 -3.80 8.46
CA MET A 122 10.65 -4.03 7.93
C MET A 122 11.29 -5.31 8.46
N SER A 123 10.89 -5.81 9.64
CA SER A 123 11.38 -7.10 10.16
C SER A 123 11.03 -8.29 9.24
N ASN A 124 9.86 -8.24 8.58
CA ASN A 124 9.42 -9.25 7.62
C ASN A 124 8.40 -8.68 6.62
N PRO A 125 8.83 -7.87 5.65
CA PRO A 125 7.89 -7.13 4.84
C PRO A 125 7.18 -8.07 3.87
N ALA A 126 5.84 -8.05 3.94
CA ALA A 126 4.96 -8.83 3.09
C ALA A 126 4.90 -8.27 1.65
N ALA A 127 4.33 -9.05 0.73
CA ALA A 127 4.29 -8.72 -0.70
C ALA A 127 3.57 -7.40 -1.07
N SER A 128 2.83 -6.81 -0.13
CA SER A 128 2.22 -5.48 -0.29
C SER A 128 2.04 -4.86 1.09
N SER A 129 2.25 -3.55 1.23
CA SER A 129 1.96 -2.80 2.45
C SER A 129 0.50 -2.98 2.92
N CYS A 130 -0.45 -3.17 1.99
CA CYS A 130 -1.86 -3.44 2.30
C CYS A 130 -2.12 -4.82 2.92
N SER A 131 -1.19 -5.76 2.76
CA SER A 131 -1.33 -7.11 3.32
C SER A 131 -0.85 -7.20 4.76
N ASP A 132 -0.02 -6.25 5.21
CA ASP A 132 0.28 -6.09 6.61
C ASP A 132 -0.81 -5.24 7.29
N LEU A 133 -1.52 -5.90 8.21
CA LEU A 133 -2.68 -5.30 8.87
C LEU A 133 -2.28 -4.15 9.79
N HIS A 134 -1.09 -4.19 10.39
CA HIS A 134 -0.65 -3.16 11.33
C HIS A 134 -0.22 -1.89 10.59
N LEU A 135 0.62 -2.04 9.56
CA LEU A 135 1.01 -0.94 8.69
C LEU A 135 -0.20 -0.34 7.96
N SER A 136 -1.08 -1.17 7.41
CA SER A 136 -2.28 -0.67 6.73
C SER A 136 -3.20 0.11 7.68
N ARG A 137 -3.36 -0.31 8.94
CA ARG A 137 -4.11 0.47 9.95
C ARG A 137 -3.47 1.80 10.24
N ALA A 138 -2.15 1.83 10.49
CA ALA A 138 -1.43 3.06 10.81
C ALA A 138 -1.55 4.07 9.67
N LEU A 139 -1.33 3.63 8.43
CA LEU A 139 -1.44 4.48 7.24
C LEU A 139 -2.86 5.00 7.01
N LYS A 140 -3.90 4.19 7.24
CA LYS A 140 -5.31 4.60 7.04
C LYS A 140 -5.76 5.74 7.96
N LYS A 141 -5.14 5.91 9.13
CA LYS A 141 -5.47 7.03 10.03
C LYS A 141 -5.21 8.41 9.41
N TYR A 142 -4.41 8.46 8.35
CA TYR A 142 -4.03 9.67 7.65
C TYR A 142 -4.80 9.88 6.35
N ASP A 143 -5.79 9.04 6.05
CA ASP A 143 -6.72 9.32 4.96
C ASP A 143 -7.57 10.55 5.33
N SER A 144 -7.60 11.54 4.44
CA SER A 144 -8.31 12.82 4.64
C SER A 144 -9.83 12.66 4.63
N ASP A 145 -10.32 11.59 4.00
CA ASP A 145 -11.74 11.37 3.81
C ASP A 145 -12.28 10.56 4.99
N LYS A 146 -12.99 11.23 5.90
CA LYS A 146 -13.94 10.58 6.80
C LYS A 146 -15.08 10.03 5.93
N THR A 147 -14.88 8.85 5.37
CA THR A 147 -15.98 8.13 4.76
C THR A 147 -16.97 7.73 5.86
N GLU A 148 -18.28 7.77 5.58
CA GLU A 148 -19.33 7.18 6.44
C GLU A 148 -19.21 5.65 6.55
N THR A 149 -18.10 5.07 6.11
CA THR A 149 -17.85 3.64 6.16
C THR A 149 -17.12 3.29 7.44
N LEU A 150 -17.47 2.14 7.99
CA LEU A 150 -16.73 1.53 9.09
C LEU A 150 -15.81 0.45 8.53
N HIS A 151 -14.77 0.12 9.30
CA HIS A 151 -14.03 -1.11 9.05
C HIS A 151 -14.82 -2.30 9.56
N LEU A 152 -14.84 -3.37 8.78
CA LEU A 152 -15.56 -4.60 9.14
C LEU A 152 -15.19 -5.11 10.54
N GLU A 153 -13.94 -4.95 10.98
CA GLU A 153 -13.52 -5.38 12.31
C GLU A 153 -14.21 -4.64 13.47
N GLN A 154 -14.71 -3.43 13.24
CA GLN A 154 -15.43 -2.61 14.21
C GLN A 154 -16.89 -3.07 14.42
N LEU A 155 -17.45 -3.83 13.48
CA LEU A 155 -18.84 -4.29 13.58
C LEU A 155 -18.97 -5.48 14.55
N PRO A 156 -20.06 -5.61 15.30
CA PRO A 156 -20.40 -6.87 15.99
C PRO A 156 -20.57 -8.04 15.01
N ASN A 157 -20.43 -9.28 15.51
CA ASN A 157 -20.83 -10.45 14.73
C ASN A 157 -22.34 -10.39 14.48
N ASN A 158 -22.78 -11.00 13.37
CA ASN A 158 -24.15 -11.01 12.86
C ASN A 158 -24.67 -9.64 12.38
N THR A 159 -23.87 -8.58 12.42
CA THR A 159 -24.23 -7.31 11.78
C THR A 159 -24.29 -7.46 10.26
N THR A 160 -25.34 -6.93 9.64
CA THR A 160 -25.48 -6.85 8.19
C THR A 160 -24.84 -5.57 7.66
N PHE A 161 -24.14 -5.68 6.54
CA PHE A 161 -23.44 -4.57 5.91
C PHE A 161 -23.48 -4.68 4.38
N LYS A 162 -23.29 -3.56 3.69
CA LYS A 162 -23.04 -3.50 2.25
C LYS A 162 -21.61 -3.06 1.95
N ILE A 163 -21.08 -3.49 0.81
CA ILE A 163 -19.81 -2.98 0.29
C ILE A 163 -20.06 -2.04 -0.90
N LYS A 164 -19.01 -1.39 -1.41
CA LYS A 164 -19.12 -0.36 -2.46
C LYS A 164 -19.81 -0.83 -3.75
N ASP A 165 -19.79 -2.13 -4.04
CA ASP A 165 -20.47 -2.70 -5.21
C ASP A 165 -21.97 -2.99 -5.00
N GLY A 166 -22.51 -2.70 -3.81
CA GLY A 166 -23.91 -2.87 -3.46
C GLY A 166 -24.28 -4.23 -2.87
N ARG A 167 -23.40 -5.24 -2.96
CA ARG A 167 -23.67 -6.57 -2.36
C ARG A 167 -23.76 -6.49 -0.85
N ARG A 168 -24.64 -7.30 -0.28
CA ARG A 168 -24.95 -7.33 1.15
C ARG A 168 -24.43 -8.59 1.81
N PHE A 169 -23.91 -8.46 3.01
CA PHE A 169 -23.29 -9.54 3.75
C PHE A 169 -23.65 -9.47 5.23
N THR A 170 -23.64 -10.62 5.89
CA THR A 170 -23.68 -10.71 7.35
C THR A 170 -22.29 -11.09 7.86
N LYS A 171 -21.76 -10.32 8.82
CA LYS A 171 -20.47 -10.59 9.44
C LYS A 171 -20.57 -11.86 10.29
N GLY A 172 -19.65 -12.80 10.06
CA GLY A 172 -19.47 -13.97 10.90
C GLY A 172 -18.13 -13.94 11.62
N GLU A 173 -17.68 -15.12 12.03
CA GLU A 173 -16.48 -15.32 12.84
C GLU A 173 -15.19 -14.86 12.14
N ARG A 174 -14.18 -14.55 12.96
CA ARG A 174 -12.82 -14.30 12.48
C ARG A 174 -12.09 -15.62 12.29
N ILE A 175 -11.57 -15.85 11.09
CA ILE A 175 -10.72 -17.00 10.75
C ILE A 175 -9.32 -16.50 10.45
N ARG A 176 -8.38 -16.83 11.35
CA ARG A 176 -7.00 -16.33 11.32
C ARG A 176 -6.98 -14.78 11.28
N LYS A 177 -6.75 -14.20 10.11
CA LYS A 177 -6.68 -12.74 9.87
C LYS A 177 -7.87 -12.17 9.09
N ARG A 178 -8.85 -12.99 8.67
CA ARG A 178 -9.98 -12.57 7.82
C ARG A 178 -11.30 -12.85 8.53
N TYR A 179 -12.37 -12.14 8.16
CA TYR A 179 -13.72 -12.43 8.63
C TYR A 179 -14.46 -13.29 7.61
N ARG A 180 -15.11 -14.34 8.09
CA ARG A 180 -16.05 -15.12 7.29
C ARG A 180 -17.36 -14.36 7.23
N CYS A 181 -17.82 -13.97 6.04
CA CYS A 181 -19.09 -13.27 5.88
C CYS A 181 -19.95 -14.01 4.86
N VAL A 182 -21.25 -14.10 5.13
CA VAL A 182 -22.22 -14.76 4.25
C VAL A 182 -22.87 -13.69 3.39
N CYS A 183 -22.82 -13.85 2.07
CA CYS A 183 -23.52 -12.99 1.13
C CYS A 183 -25.02 -13.26 1.22
N LEU A 184 -25.81 -12.21 1.38
CA LEU A 184 -27.27 -12.34 1.51
C LEU A 184 -27.94 -12.67 0.18
N ASP A 185 -27.31 -12.28 -0.94
CA ASP A 185 -27.86 -12.39 -2.29
C ASP A 185 -27.70 -13.81 -2.87
N ASP A 186 -26.59 -14.50 -2.57
CA ASP A 186 -26.30 -15.85 -3.12
C ASP A 186 -25.98 -16.93 -2.07
N LYS A 187 -26.03 -16.58 -0.77
CA LYS A 187 -25.71 -17.45 0.38
C LYS A 187 -24.28 -18.00 0.41
N ARG A 188 -23.38 -17.51 -0.44
CA ARG A 188 -21.98 -17.95 -0.46
C ARG A 188 -21.16 -17.28 0.64
N ILE A 189 -20.09 -17.95 1.03
CA ILE A 189 -19.14 -17.47 2.04
C ILE A 189 -18.00 -16.73 1.37
N TYR A 190 -17.68 -15.55 1.89
CA TYR A 190 -16.58 -14.70 1.46
C TYR A 190 -15.65 -14.37 2.64
N LEU A 191 -14.35 -14.25 2.36
CA LEU A 191 -13.35 -13.89 3.36
C LEU A 191 -12.95 -12.41 3.22
N PHE A 192 -13.35 -11.60 4.18
CA PHE A 192 -13.11 -10.16 4.16
C PHE A 192 -11.84 -9.78 4.95
N ASN A 193 -11.14 -8.77 4.45
CA ASN A 193 -10.09 -8.09 5.21
C ASN A 193 -10.73 -7.38 6.42
N PRO A 194 -10.15 -7.44 7.63
CA PRO A 194 -10.61 -6.65 8.78
C PRO A 194 -10.79 -5.16 8.50
N LEU A 195 -9.94 -4.57 7.63
CA LEU A 195 -9.97 -3.16 7.23
C LEU A 195 -10.82 -2.88 5.99
N ALA A 196 -11.61 -3.87 5.54
CA ALA A 196 -12.58 -3.63 4.49
C ALA A 196 -13.56 -2.54 4.93
N GLU A 197 -13.70 -1.51 4.09
CA GLU A 197 -14.69 -0.46 4.27
C GLU A 197 -16.08 -0.98 3.92
N VAL A 198 -17.00 -0.82 4.86
CA VAL A 198 -18.36 -1.32 4.78
C VAL A 198 -19.34 -0.26 5.25
N PHE A 199 -20.55 -0.27 4.71
CA PHE A 199 -21.66 0.55 5.20
C PHE A 199 -22.58 -0.35 6.00
N VAL A 200 -22.84 0.00 7.26
CA VAL A 200 -23.77 -0.76 8.11
C VAL A 200 -25.18 -0.63 7.53
N LEU A 201 -25.90 -1.74 7.53
CA LEU A 201 -27.33 -1.76 7.25
C LEU A 201 -28.05 -2.00 8.57
N GLU A 202 -29.01 -1.14 8.87
CA GLU A 202 -29.99 -1.36 9.94
C GLU A 202 -30.93 -2.52 9.59
#